data_AF-A0A953NFI5-F1
#
_entry.id   AF-A0A953NFI5-F1
#
_cell.length_a   1.000
_cell.length_b   1.000
_cell.length_c   1.000
_cell.angle_alpha   90.00
_cell.angle_beta   90.00
_cell.angle_gamma   90.00
#
_symmetry.space_group_name_H-M   'P 1'
#
loop_
_entity.id
_entity.type
_entity.pdbx_description
1 polymer ?
#
loop_
_entity_poly.entity_id
_entity_poly.type
_entity_poly.pdbx_seq_one_letter_code
_entity_poly.pdbx_strand_id
1 'polypeptide(L)'
;MRYLKKVVVVLLTLVIFFDMLAIVFSFFTKNRLLNEKVYFEVLKRNGVYKLISKEASEELKKFIEEKKIKGFMVEEYIDESFVEANVNRLIYGFIDYFTKTEGEIPRISLSLDKELINKVDDYYIKQGKTLSDKEIKVLEKLGTEINSVVEDKINVKFAEEIERNEALVLARDVINNLYKNLNFYIFILLAGLSTLFFMTNYRGFKILSLELFVSGMFLAIPFYTLYYTRYFSLLKIDEAVIKDILYELLNSFSLYIANAGLVFVIISIPIYYIYRMYKTR
;
A
#
# COMPACT_ATOMS: atom_id res chain seq x y z
N MET A 1 -33.60 -30.10 -20.46
CA MET A 1 -33.08 -28.76 -20.83
C MET A 1 -33.42 -27.63 -19.85
N ARG A 2 -34.67 -27.46 -19.37
CA ARG A 2 -35.03 -26.33 -18.47
C ARG A 2 -34.25 -26.30 -17.14
N TYR A 3 -34.02 -27.46 -16.51
CA TYR A 3 -33.23 -27.56 -15.27
C TYR A 3 -31.76 -27.20 -15.49
N LEU A 4 -31.14 -27.74 -16.55
CA LEU A 4 -29.77 -27.41 -16.95
C LEU A 4 -29.59 -25.90 -17.14
N LYS A 5 -30.54 -25.24 -17.82
CA LYS A 5 -30.52 -23.78 -18.01
C LYS A 5 -30.55 -23.00 -16.68
N LYS A 6 -31.34 -23.45 -15.71
CA LYS A 6 -31.39 -22.82 -14.37
C LYS A 6 -30.08 -22.98 -13.62
N VAL A 7 -29.50 -24.19 -13.63
CA VAL A 7 -28.21 -24.48 -12.99
C VAL A 7 -27.11 -23.60 -13.58
N VAL A 8 -27.04 -23.50 -14.91
CA VAL A 8 -26.05 -22.65 -15.59
C VAL A 8 -26.21 -21.18 -15.19
N VAL A 9 -27.44 -20.66 -15.12
CA VAL A 9 -27.68 -19.28 -14.68
C VAL A 9 -27.21 -19.06 -13.23
N VAL A 10 -27.44 -20.02 -12.34
CA VAL A 10 -26.96 -19.94 -10.94
C VAL A 10 -25.43 -19.95 -10.84
N LEU A 11 -24.76 -20.80 -11.62
CA LEU A 11 -23.29 -20.81 -11.66
C LEU A 11 -22.76 -19.50 -12.25
N LEU A 12 -23.40 -18.99 -13.30
CA LEU A 12 -23.03 -17.73 -13.94
C LEU A 12 -23.18 -16.54 -12.99
N THR A 13 -24.24 -16.51 -12.18
CA THR A 13 -24.41 -15.47 -11.15
C THR A 13 -23.32 -15.51 -10.10
N LEU A 14 -22.91 -16.71 -9.66
CA LEU A 14 -21.80 -16.85 -8.71
C LEU A 14 -20.48 -16.35 -9.31
N VAL A 15 -20.20 -16.68 -10.58
CA VAL A 15 -19.00 -16.17 -11.28
C VAL A 15 -19.03 -14.66 -11.36
N ILE A 16 -20.15 -14.07 -11.77
CA ILE A 16 -20.31 -12.60 -11.84
C ILE A 16 -20.12 -11.94 -10.46
N PHE A 17 -20.66 -12.54 -9.40
CA PHE A 17 -20.47 -12.07 -8.03
C PHE A 17 -18.98 -12.02 -7.64
N PHE A 18 -18.26 -13.14 -7.77
CA PHE A 18 -16.85 -13.20 -7.41
C PHE A 18 -15.99 -12.28 -8.27
N ASP A 19 -16.32 -12.14 -9.55
CA ASP A 19 -15.57 -11.32 -10.48
C ASP A 19 -15.76 -9.82 -10.20
N MET A 20 -16.97 -9.38 -9.81
CA MET A 20 -17.18 -8.02 -9.32
C MET A 20 -16.36 -7.72 -8.06
N LEU A 21 -16.26 -8.68 -7.13
CA LEU A 21 -15.39 -8.52 -5.96
C LEU A 21 -13.92 -8.42 -6.38
N ALA A 22 -13.47 -9.30 -7.28
CA ALA A 22 -12.11 -9.26 -7.81
C ALA A 22 -11.77 -7.91 -8.45
N ILE A 23 -12.69 -7.34 -9.26
CA ILE A 23 -12.53 -6.01 -9.85
C ILE A 23 -12.39 -4.92 -8.78
N VAL A 24 -13.26 -4.92 -7.75
CA VAL A 24 -13.17 -3.94 -6.65
C VAL A 24 -11.83 -4.07 -5.92
N PHE A 25 -11.41 -5.29 -5.59
CA PHE A 25 -10.13 -5.54 -4.93
C PHE A 25 -8.94 -5.20 -5.82
N SER A 26 -9.02 -5.39 -7.14
CA SER A 26 -8.01 -4.93 -8.10
C SER A 26 -7.89 -3.42 -8.13
N PHE A 27 -9.01 -2.68 -8.20
CA PHE A 27 -8.98 -1.21 -8.13
C PHE A 27 -8.45 -0.71 -6.79
N PHE A 28 -8.88 -1.32 -5.69
CA PHE A 28 -8.34 -1.04 -4.36
C PHE A 28 -6.83 -1.27 -4.30
N THR A 29 -6.38 -2.43 -4.80
CA THR A 29 -4.97 -2.79 -4.79
C THR A 29 -4.14 -1.76 -5.56
N LYS A 30 -4.57 -1.40 -6.77
CA LYS A 30 -3.84 -0.46 -7.63
C LYS A 30 -3.87 0.98 -7.14
N ASN A 31 -5.03 1.46 -6.68
CA ASN A 31 -5.23 2.88 -6.39
C ASN A 31 -4.99 3.25 -4.92
N ARG A 32 -5.01 2.27 -4.02
CA ARG A 32 -4.84 2.48 -2.58
C ARG A 32 -3.69 1.68 -1.99
N LEU A 33 -3.72 0.36 -2.09
CA LEU A 33 -2.76 -0.51 -1.40
C LEU A 33 -1.34 -0.36 -1.97
N LEU A 34 -1.19 -0.34 -3.28
CA LEU A 34 0.10 -0.23 -3.99
C LEU A 34 0.30 1.14 -4.61
N ASN A 35 -0.22 2.18 -3.94
CA ASN A 35 -0.04 3.57 -4.34
C ASN A 35 0.78 4.30 -3.28
N GLU A 36 2.02 4.63 -3.63
CA GLU A 36 3.01 5.27 -2.76
C GLU A 36 2.50 6.56 -2.14
N LYS A 37 1.67 7.32 -2.88
CA LYS A 37 1.18 8.63 -2.45
C LYS A 37 0.31 8.53 -1.21
N VAL A 38 -0.44 7.44 -1.07
CA VAL A 38 -1.27 7.19 0.11
C VAL A 38 -0.40 7.10 1.36
N TYR A 39 0.73 6.41 1.27
CA TYR A 39 1.66 6.27 2.39
C TYR A 39 2.37 7.59 2.69
N PHE A 40 2.86 8.29 1.65
CA PHE A 40 3.52 9.59 1.85
C PHE A 40 2.62 10.60 2.53
N GLU A 41 1.35 10.67 2.13
CA GLU A 41 0.36 11.56 2.75
C GLU A 41 0.14 11.23 4.23
N VAL A 42 0.01 9.95 4.58
CA VAL A 42 -0.20 9.52 5.98
C VAL A 42 1.06 9.78 6.82
N LEU A 43 2.25 9.41 6.32
CA LEU A 43 3.50 9.65 7.06
C LEU A 43 3.74 11.14 7.31
N LYS A 44 3.50 11.98 6.30
CA LYS A 44 3.62 13.43 6.42
C LYS A 44 2.64 14.01 7.43
N ARG A 45 1.37 13.61 7.36
CA ARG A 45 0.32 14.09 8.27
C ARG A 45 0.60 13.73 9.73
N ASN A 46 1.18 12.55 9.96
CA ASN A 46 1.57 12.09 11.30
C ASN A 46 2.95 12.60 11.75
N GLY A 47 3.61 13.46 10.96
CA GLY A 47 4.89 14.08 11.34
C GLY A 47 6.05 13.11 11.45
N VAL A 48 5.98 11.96 10.77
CA VAL A 48 6.95 10.85 10.90
C VAL A 48 8.35 11.28 10.48
N TYR A 49 8.46 12.00 9.35
CA TYR A 49 9.75 12.47 8.84
C TYR A 49 10.45 13.39 9.84
N LYS A 50 9.70 14.30 10.46
CA LYS A 50 10.20 15.21 11.50
C LYS A 50 10.64 14.46 12.76
N LEU A 51 9.87 13.48 13.19
CA LEU A 51 10.20 12.65 14.37
C LEU A 51 11.52 11.88 14.15
N ILE A 52 11.60 11.13 13.05
CA ILE A 52 12.79 10.35 12.70
C ILE A 52 14.01 11.26 12.52
N SER A 53 13.86 12.41 11.87
CA SER A 53 14.94 13.39 11.72
C SER A 53 15.47 13.88 13.07
N LYS A 54 14.57 14.15 14.03
CA LYS A 54 14.96 14.55 15.38
C LYS A 54 15.70 13.45 16.13
N GLU A 55 15.16 12.22 16.13
CA GLU A 55 15.78 11.08 16.81
C GLU A 55 17.16 10.74 16.23
N ALA A 56 17.26 10.66 14.90
CA ALA A 56 18.53 10.42 14.21
C ALA A 56 19.54 11.54 14.46
N SER A 57 19.09 12.79 14.52
CA SER A 57 19.95 13.92 14.89
C SER A 57 20.46 13.83 16.33
N GLU A 58 19.60 13.44 17.28
CA GLU A 58 20.00 13.28 18.68
C GLU A 58 21.00 12.13 18.88
N GLU A 59 20.78 10.99 18.21
CA GLU A 59 21.73 9.86 18.23
C GLU A 59 23.08 10.25 17.61
N LEU A 60 23.07 10.94 16.47
CA LEU A 60 24.30 11.38 15.81
C LEU A 60 25.06 12.42 16.65
N LYS A 61 24.35 13.33 17.32
CA LYS A 61 24.98 14.30 18.25
C LYS A 61 25.71 13.59 19.38
N LYS A 62 25.05 12.65 20.06
CA LYS A 62 25.65 11.87 21.17
C LYS A 62 26.91 11.16 20.70
N PHE A 63 26.85 10.53 19.52
CA PHE A 63 28.00 9.84 18.95
C PHE A 63 29.19 10.77 18.66
N ILE A 64 28.94 11.95 18.07
CA ILE A 64 29.98 12.95 17.78
C ILE A 64 30.65 13.45 19.07
N GLU A 65 29.85 13.69 20.11
CA GLU A 65 30.33 14.08 21.43
C GLU A 65 31.21 12.98 22.05
N GLU A 66 30.76 11.72 22.02
CA GLU A 66 31.52 10.56 22.50
C GLU A 66 32.86 10.40 21.77
N LYS A 67 32.88 10.58 20.45
CA LYS A 67 34.07 10.45 19.61
C LYS A 67 34.93 11.71 19.54
N LYS A 68 34.51 12.81 20.16
CA LYS A 68 35.20 14.12 20.16
C LYS A 68 35.50 14.66 18.76
N ILE A 69 34.59 14.45 17.82
CA ILE A 69 34.73 14.93 16.43
C ILE A 69 34.42 16.43 16.41
N LYS A 70 35.38 17.27 16.01
CA LYS A 70 35.22 18.73 15.99
C LYS A 70 34.75 19.22 14.62
N GLY A 71 33.93 20.27 14.61
CA GLY A 71 33.50 20.96 13.38
C GLY A 71 32.32 20.33 12.64
N PHE A 72 31.63 19.37 13.26
CA PHE A 72 30.49 18.68 12.66
C PHE A 72 29.17 19.17 13.28
N MET A 73 28.32 19.81 12.48
CA MET A 73 26.99 20.29 12.88
C MET A 73 25.92 19.33 12.36
N VAL A 74 25.39 18.46 13.22
CA VAL A 74 24.44 17.39 12.84
C VAL A 74 23.23 17.88 12.03
N GLU A 75 22.74 19.07 12.36
CA GLU A 75 21.56 19.70 11.74
C GLU A 75 21.78 20.06 10.26
N GLU A 76 23.04 20.11 9.79
CA GLU A 76 23.38 20.34 8.38
C GLU A 76 23.34 19.05 7.54
N TYR A 77 23.25 17.87 8.19
CA TYR A 77 23.39 16.57 7.53
C TYR A 77 22.12 15.73 7.57
N ILE A 78 21.40 15.74 8.70
CA ILE A 78 20.16 14.98 8.89
C ILE A 78 19.01 15.97 9.10
N ASP A 79 18.39 16.38 8.00
CA ASP A 79 17.17 17.19 8.00
C ASP A 79 15.93 16.37 7.60
N GLU A 80 14.75 16.97 7.74
CA GLU A 80 13.48 16.32 7.39
C GLU A 80 13.43 15.90 5.92
N SER A 81 14.04 16.67 5.01
CA SER A 81 14.03 16.39 3.57
C SER A 81 14.86 15.16 3.21
N PHE A 82 15.98 14.98 3.89
CA PHE A 82 16.84 13.81 3.77
C PHE A 82 16.15 12.54 4.26
N VAL A 83 15.46 12.63 5.39
CA VAL A 83 14.66 11.51 5.94
C VAL A 83 13.49 11.19 5.01
N GLU A 84 12.77 12.21 4.53
CA GLU A 84 11.66 12.04 3.58
C GLU A 84 12.12 11.30 2.31
N ALA A 85 13.23 11.73 1.69
CA ALA A 85 13.75 11.07 0.49
C ALA A 85 14.07 9.59 0.71
N ASN A 86 14.68 9.26 1.86
CA ASN A 86 15.09 7.91 2.19
C ASN A 86 13.89 7.01 2.54
N VAL A 87 12.99 7.47 3.41
CA VAL A 87 11.77 6.73 3.76
C VAL A 87 10.89 6.53 2.52
N ASN A 88 10.81 7.52 1.63
CA ASN A 88 10.05 7.37 0.38
C ASN A 88 10.66 6.30 -0.53
N ARG A 89 12.00 6.24 -0.65
CA ARG A 89 12.71 5.18 -1.39
C ARG A 89 12.38 3.79 -0.83
N LEU A 90 12.25 3.66 0.49
CA LEU A 90 11.83 2.40 1.13
C LEU A 90 10.42 1.97 0.73
N ILE A 91 9.47 2.90 0.79
CA ILE A 91 8.08 2.63 0.39
C ILE A 91 8.01 2.22 -1.08
N TYR A 92 8.76 2.91 -1.95
CA TYR A 92 8.85 2.53 -3.36
C TYR A 92 9.38 1.11 -3.53
N GLY A 93 10.45 0.75 -2.84
CA GLY A 93 11.01 -0.60 -2.88
C GLY A 93 9.99 -1.65 -2.43
N PHE A 94 9.28 -1.38 -1.33
CA PHE A 94 8.24 -2.28 -0.84
C PHE A 94 7.11 -2.45 -1.86
N ILE A 95 6.59 -1.37 -2.42
CA ILE A 95 5.54 -1.43 -3.45
C ILE A 95 6.03 -2.18 -4.69
N ASP A 96 7.24 -1.90 -5.15
CA ASP A 96 7.86 -2.56 -6.30
C ASP A 96 7.91 -4.09 -6.09
N TYR A 97 8.32 -4.54 -4.90
CA TYR A 97 8.29 -5.96 -4.52
C TYR A 97 6.90 -6.59 -4.68
N PHE A 98 5.83 -5.93 -4.21
CA PHE A 98 4.47 -6.45 -4.35
C PHE A 98 3.93 -6.42 -5.79
N THR A 99 4.52 -5.60 -6.67
CA THR A 99 4.12 -5.55 -8.09
C THR A 99 4.90 -6.53 -8.98
N LYS A 100 6.03 -7.07 -8.52
CA LYS A 100 6.88 -8.02 -9.28
C LYS A 100 6.54 -9.48 -8.97
N THR A 101 6.59 -10.33 -10.00
CA THR A 101 6.28 -11.77 -9.90
C THR A 101 7.48 -12.55 -9.35
N GLU A 102 8.68 -12.01 -9.55
CA GLU A 102 9.97 -12.57 -9.14
C GLU A 102 10.85 -11.42 -8.63
N GLY A 103 11.62 -11.67 -7.57
CA GLY A 103 12.53 -10.70 -6.96
C GLY A 103 12.63 -10.88 -5.45
N GLU A 104 13.80 -10.57 -4.91
CA GLU A 104 13.99 -10.38 -3.47
C GLU A 104 13.30 -9.07 -3.05
N ILE A 105 12.87 -8.99 -1.79
CA ILE A 105 12.53 -7.73 -1.14
C ILE A 105 13.74 -6.83 -1.31
N PRO A 106 13.61 -5.66 -1.95
CA PRO A 106 14.75 -4.79 -2.15
C PRO A 106 15.35 -4.47 -0.79
N ARG A 107 16.61 -4.86 -0.62
CA ARG A 107 17.34 -4.60 0.61
C ARG A 107 17.49 -3.11 0.75
N ILE A 108 17.21 -2.65 1.95
CA ILE A 108 17.38 -1.27 2.33
C ILE A 108 18.88 -0.97 2.24
N SER A 109 19.27 -0.18 1.24
CA SER A 109 20.62 0.41 1.15
C SER A 109 20.43 1.91 1.13
N LEU A 110 20.40 2.50 2.31
CA LEU A 110 20.20 3.94 2.45
C LEU A 110 21.36 4.74 1.86
N SER A 111 22.49 4.10 1.58
CA SER A 111 23.68 4.73 0.99
C SER A 111 24.10 5.99 1.76
N LEU A 112 23.78 6.04 3.07
CA LEU A 112 23.97 7.21 3.91
C LEU A 112 25.44 7.59 3.97
N ASP A 113 26.34 6.61 3.87
CA ASP A 113 27.79 6.77 3.67
C ASP A 113 28.12 7.68 2.48
N LYS A 114 27.62 7.35 1.28
CA LYS A 114 27.87 8.15 0.08
C LYS A 114 27.19 9.51 0.13
N GLU A 115 25.99 9.58 0.70
CA GLU A 115 25.22 10.82 0.79
C GLU A 115 25.81 11.79 1.84
N LEU A 116 26.31 11.27 2.97
CA LEU A 116 27.09 12.02 3.96
C LEU A 116 28.39 12.56 3.33
N ILE A 117 29.14 11.72 2.63
CA ILE A 117 30.41 12.12 2.01
C ILE A 117 30.17 13.22 0.97
N ASN A 118 29.21 13.03 0.06
CA ASN A 118 28.92 14.01 -0.98
C ASN A 118 28.49 15.37 -0.40
N LYS A 119 27.66 15.37 0.66
CA LYS A 119 27.24 16.62 1.31
C LYS A 119 28.37 17.31 2.08
N VAL A 120 29.25 16.55 2.75
CA VAL A 120 30.42 17.14 3.44
C VAL A 120 31.42 17.68 2.42
N ASP A 121 31.65 16.97 1.32
CA ASP A 121 32.57 17.42 0.26
C ASP A 121 32.08 18.70 -0.39
N ASP A 122 30.79 18.79 -0.74
CA ASP A 122 30.16 20.01 -1.25
C ASP A 122 30.30 21.21 -0.29
N TYR A 123 30.23 20.97 1.03
CA TYR A 123 30.45 22.01 2.04
C TYR A 123 31.91 22.48 2.10
N TYR A 124 32.87 21.55 2.08
CA TYR A 124 34.30 21.86 2.10
C TYR A 124 34.72 22.61 0.83
N ILE A 125 34.22 22.19 -0.34
CA ILE A 125 34.45 22.86 -1.62
C ILE A 125 33.93 24.31 -1.57
N LYS A 126 32.73 24.55 -1.03
CA LYS A 126 32.18 25.91 -0.84
C LYS A 126 33.02 26.78 0.11
N GLN A 127 33.74 26.16 1.04
CA GLN A 127 34.66 26.82 1.97
C GLN A 127 36.10 26.95 1.41
N GLY A 128 36.34 26.54 0.16
CA GLY A 128 37.68 26.56 -0.46
C GLY A 128 38.65 25.54 0.15
N LYS A 129 38.13 24.47 0.77
CA LYS A 129 38.88 23.37 1.37
C LYS A 129 38.56 22.06 0.66
N THR A 130 39.39 21.06 0.87
CA THR A 130 39.14 19.69 0.42
C THR A 130 39.20 18.76 1.63
N LEU A 131 38.31 17.77 1.64
CA LEU A 131 38.36 16.70 2.63
C LEU A 131 39.68 15.95 2.51
N SER A 132 40.32 15.66 3.64
CA SER A 132 41.45 14.75 3.67
C SER A 132 40.97 13.29 3.63
N ASP A 133 41.79 12.38 3.10
CA ASP A 133 41.50 10.94 3.07
C ASP A 133 41.16 10.36 4.45
N LYS A 134 41.69 10.97 5.52
CA LYS A 134 41.43 10.56 6.89
C LYS A 134 40.03 10.96 7.36
N GLU A 135 39.53 12.11 6.91
CA GLU A 135 38.17 12.58 7.20
C GLU A 135 37.14 11.80 6.38
N ILE A 136 37.44 11.52 5.10
CA ILE A 136 36.60 10.66 4.25
C ILE A 136 36.40 9.29 4.90
N LYS A 137 37.49 8.65 5.37
CA LYS A 137 37.38 7.35 6.07
C LYS A 137 36.58 7.40 7.37
N VAL A 138 36.59 8.53 8.09
CA VAL A 138 35.78 8.70 9.30
C VAL A 138 34.30 8.83 8.92
N LEU A 139 34.00 9.59 7.87
CA LEU A 139 32.64 9.78 7.34
C LEU A 139 32.07 8.50 6.73
N GLU A 140 32.87 7.73 5.99
CA GLU A 140 32.51 6.39 5.50
C GLU A 140 32.11 5.51 6.67
N LYS A 141 32.96 5.43 7.70
CA LYS A 141 32.71 4.59 8.88
C LYS A 141 31.46 5.02 9.64
N LEU A 142 31.23 6.34 9.76
CA LEU A 142 30.04 6.94 10.35
C LEU A 142 28.78 6.62 9.57
N GLY A 143 28.78 6.84 8.25
CA GLY A 143 27.63 6.53 7.41
C GLY A 143 27.35 5.03 7.37
N THR A 144 28.38 4.19 7.50
CA THR A 144 28.22 2.74 7.64
C THR A 144 27.62 2.37 9.00
N GLU A 145 28.04 3.00 10.09
CA GLU A 145 27.46 2.78 11.42
C GLU A 145 26.00 3.27 11.51
N ILE A 146 25.69 4.44 10.95
CA ILE A 146 24.31 4.95 10.86
C ILE A 146 23.48 4.03 9.95
N ASN A 147 24.00 3.62 8.79
CA ASN A 147 23.35 2.60 7.95
C ASN A 147 23.08 1.35 8.76
N SER A 148 24.05 0.83 9.52
CA SER A 148 23.85 -0.39 10.30
C SER A 148 22.81 -0.24 11.41
N VAL A 149 22.77 0.90 12.11
CA VAL A 149 21.77 1.16 13.17
C VAL A 149 20.39 1.29 12.56
N VAL A 150 20.28 1.99 11.42
CA VAL A 150 19.02 2.15 10.72
C VAL A 150 18.60 0.83 10.05
N GLU A 151 19.49 0.05 9.45
CA GLU A 151 19.19 -1.27 8.87
C GLU A 151 18.81 -2.30 9.95
N ASP A 152 19.51 -2.31 11.09
CA ASP A 152 19.20 -3.19 12.23
C ASP A 152 17.88 -2.81 12.89
N LYS A 153 17.55 -1.51 12.98
CA LYS A 153 16.24 -1.04 13.46
C LYS A 153 15.14 -1.21 12.42
N ILE A 154 15.45 -1.07 11.12
CA ILE A 154 14.45 -0.99 10.06
C ILE A 154 14.12 -2.34 9.42
N ASN A 155 15.01 -3.33 9.21
CA ASN A 155 14.70 -4.73 8.82
C ASN A 155 15.78 -5.42 7.96
N VAL A 156 16.74 -6.12 8.56
CA VAL A 156 17.42 -7.23 7.85
C VAL A 156 16.76 -8.58 8.16
N LYS A 157 16.29 -8.80 9.40
CA LYS A 157 15.62 -10.05 9.79
C LYS A 157 14.21 -10.20 9.24
N PHE A 158 13.41 -9.13 9.23
CA PHE A 158 12.03 -9.19 8.77
C PHE A 158 11.92 -9.39 7.26
N ALA A 159 12.84 -8.86 6.44
CA ALA A 159 12.82 -9.11 5.00
C ALA A 159 13.05 -10.59 4.71
N GLU A 160 14.07 -11.20 5.34
CA GLU A 160 14.29 -12.65 5.26
C GLU A 160 13.12 -13.46 5.83
N GLU A 161 12.51 -13.01 6.94
CA GLU A 161 11.34 -13.67 7.52
C GLU A 161 10.09 -13.56 6.64
N ILE A 162 9.88 -12.44 5.94
CA ILE A 162 8.79 -12.29 4.97
C ILE A 162 8.98 -13.25 3.81
N GLU A 163 10.19 -13.31 3.25
CA GLU A 163 10.48 -14.17 2.10
C GLU A 163 10.38 -15.66 2.43
N ARG A 164 10.70 -16.04 3.67
CA ARG A 164 10.55 -17.42 4.16
C ARG A 164 9.13 -17.75 4.59
N ASN A 165 8.25 -16.76 4.74
CA ASN A 165 6.87 -16.98 5.16
C ASN A 165 5.97 -17.24 3.95
N GLU A 166 5.62 -18.51 3.74
CA GLU A 166 4.75 -18.96 2.64
C GLU A 166 3.43 -18.19 2.58
N ALA A 167 2.84 -17.81 3.71
CA ALA A 167 1.58 -17.07 3.73
C ALA A 167 1.74 -15.64 3.20
N LEU A 168 2.88 -15.00 3.46
CA LEU A 168 3.17 -13.66 2.94
C LEU A 168 3.56 -13.70 1.46
N VAL A 169 4.28 -14.74 1.03
CA VAL A 169 4.53 -14.98 -0.41
C VAL A 169 3.21 -15.20 -1.14
N LEU A 170 2.30 -16.00 -0.59
CA LEU A 170 0.97 -16.19 -1.15
C LEU A 170 0.17 -14.88 -1.19
N ALA A 171 0.21 -14.09 -0.11
CA ALA A 171 -0.46 -12.78 -0.08
C ALA A 171 0.10 -11.84 -1.16
N ARG A 172 1.43 -11.81 -1.34
CA ARG A 172 2.10 -11.06 -2.41
C ARG A 172 1.60 -11.50 -3.78
N ASP A 173 1.56 -12.80 -4.05
CA ASP A 173 1.16 -13.33 -5.36
C ASP A 173 -0.31 -13.01 -5.66
N VAL A 174 -1.18 -13.09 -4.65
CA VAL A 174 -2.60 -12.68 -4.76
C VAL A 174 -2.71 -11.18 -5.05
N ILE A 175 -1.98 -10.34 -4.31
CA ILE A 175 -1.95 -8.89 -4.51
C ILE A 175 -1.45 -8.54 -5.91
N ASN A 176 -0.37 -9.19 -6.36
CA ASN A 176 0.20 -8.99 -7.68
C ASN A 176 -0.80 -9.38 -8.79
N ASN A 177 -1.46 -10.53 -8.63
CA ASN A 177 -2.49 -11.00 -9.55
C ASN A 177 -3.64 -9.98 -9.63
N LEU A 178 -4.14 -9.49 -8.49
CA LEU A 178 -5.16 -8.43 -8.46
C LEU A 178 -4.68 -7.15 -9.14
N TYR A 179 -3.41 -6.78 -8.96
CA TYR A 179 -2.83 -5.59 -9.58
C TYR A 179 -2.71 -5.69 -11.11
N LYS A 180 -2.21 -6.81 -11.63
CA LYS A 180 -1.93 -6.98 -13.07
C LYS A 180 -3.15 -7.39 -13.88
N ASN A 181 -4.02 -8.23 -13.34
CA ASN A 181 -5.05 -8.91 -14.12
C ASN A 181 -6.43 -8.22 -14.07
N LEU A 182 -6.50 -6.94 -13.70
CA LEU A 182 -7.76 -6.16 -13.73
C LEU A 182 -8.50 -6.27 -15.06
N ASN A 183 -7.78 -6.18 -16.19
CA ASN A 183 -8.39 -6.28 -17.52
C ASN A 183 -8.98 -7.67 -17.80
N PHE A 184 -8.36 -8.72 -17.25
CA PHE A 184 -8.83 -10.08 -17.38
C PHE A 184 -10.14 -10.28 -16.60
N TYR A 185 -10.24 -9.76 -15.37
CA TYR A 185 -11.48 -9.77 -14.61
C TYR A 185 -12.59 -8.99 -15.34
N ILE A 186 -12.31 -7.78 -15.85
CA ILE A 186 -13.28 -7.03 -16.65
C ILE A 186 -13.76 -7.83 -17.87
N PHE A 187 -12.87 -8.56 -18.54
CA PHE A 187 -13.23 -9.41 -19.66
C PHE A 187 -14.16 -10.57 -19.24
N ILE A 188 -13.87 -11.25 -18.12
CA ILE A 188 -14.73 -12.29 -17.55
C ILE A 188 -16.13 -11.72 -17.25
N LEU A 189 -16.20 -10.53 -16.64
CA LEU A 189 -17.47 -9.87 -16.34
C LEU A 189 -18.29 -9.66 -17.61
N LEU A 190 -17.68 -9.06 -18.65
CA LEU A 190 -18.37 -8.76 -19.91
C LEU A 190 -18.84 -10.04 -20.62
N ALA A 191 -18.03 -11.09 -20.64
CA ALA A 191 -18.40 -12.39 -21.19
C ALA A 191 -19.54 -13.05 -20.40
N GLY A 192 -19.47 -12.98 -19.07
CA GLY A 192 -20.49 -13.49 -18.16
C GLY A 192 -21.82 -12.77 -18.34
N LEU A 193 -21.81 -11.44 -18.41
CA LEU A 193 -22.98 -10.61 -18.67
C LEU A 193 -23.58 -10.90 -20.05
N SER A 194 -22.75 -10.99 -21.09
CA SER A 194 -23.22 -11.30 -22.45
C SER A 194 -23.95 -12.64 -22.49
N THR A 195 -23.38 -13.66 -21.85
CA THR A 195 -23.99 -14.99 -21.72
C THR A 195 -25.30 -14.93 -20.92
N LEU A 196 -25.33 -14.15 -19.83
CA LEU A 196 -26.50 -13.98 -18.99
C LEU A 196 -27.66 -13.36 -19.78
N PHE A 197 -27.40 -12.28 -20.52
CA PHE A 197 -28.41 -11.60 -21.33
C PHE A 197 -28.89 -12.46 -22.50
N PHE A 198 -28.01 -13.22 -23.15
CA PHE A 198 -28.41 -14.18 -24.19
C PHE A 198 -29.34 -15.27 -23.63
N MET A 199 -29.03 -15.81 -22.45
CA MET A 199 -29.82 -16.89 -21.86
C MET A 199 -31.14 -16.43 -21.24
N THR A 200 -31.19 -15.22 -20.68
CA THR A 200 -32.31 -14.78 -19.83
C THR A 200 -33.09 -13.58 -20.40
N ASN A 201 -32.63 -12.99 -21.50
CA ASN A 201 -33.21 -11.80 -22.14
C ASN A 201 -33.36 -10.66 -21.09
N TYR A 202 -34.49 -9.94 -21.09
CA TYR A 202 -34.73 -8.85 -20.14
C TYR A 202 -34.65 -9.25 -18.66
N ARG A 203 -34.81 -10.55 -18.31
CA ARG A 203 -34.64 -11.02 -16.93
C ARG A 203 -33.19 -10.91 -16.44
N GLY A 204 -32.22 -10.81 -17.35
CA GLY A 204 -30.82 -10.55 -17.02
C GLY A 204 -30.63 -9.25 -16.24
N PHE A 205 -31.42 -8.22 -16.52
CA PHE A 205 -31.40 -6.97 -15.76
C PHE A 205 -31.82 -7.16 -14.29
N LYS A 206 -32.82 -8.01 -14.02
CA LYS A 206 -33.21 -8.34 -12.63
C LYS A 206 -32.07 -9.03 -11.90
N ILE A 207 -31.43 -9.98 -12.56
CA ILE A 207 -30.33 -10.77 -11.99
C ILE A 207 -29.13 -9.85 -11.72
N LEU A 208 -28.69 -9.08 -12.70
CA LEU A 208 -27.59 -8.12 -12.54
C LEU A 208 -27.84 -7.11 -11.43
N SER A 209 -29.05 -6.56 -11.34
CA SER A 209 -29.43 -5.65 -10.26
C SER A 209 -29.30 -6.33 -8.89
N LEU A 210 -29.78 -7.56 -8.75
CA LEU A 210 -29.66 -8.31 -7.49
C LEU A 210 -28.19 -8.58 -7.15
N GLU A 211 -27.37 -8.98 -8.12
CA GLU A 211 -25.94 -9.24 -7.90
C GLU A 211 -25.20 -7.97 -7.46
N LEU A 212 -25.46 -6.83 -8.11
CA LEU A 212 -24.89 -5.54 -7.70
C LEU A 212 -25.34 -5.14 -6.30
N PHE A 213 -26.62 -5.35 -5.97
CA PHE A 213 -27.14 -5.06 -4.64
C PHE A 213 -26.46 -5.93 -3.57
N VAL A 214 -26.39 -7.25 -3.78
CA VAL A 214 -25.80 -8.19 -2.81
C VAL A 214 -24.30 -7.95 -2.66
N SER A 215 -23.56 -7.80 -3.76
CA SER A 215 -22.13 -7.48 -3.72
C SER A 215 -21.89 -6.13 -3.05
N GLY A 216 -22.71 -5.13 -3.37
CA GLY A 216 -22.64 -3.81 -2.78
C GLY A 216 -22.87 -3.84 -1.27
N MET A 217 -23.87 -4.57 -0.80
CA MET A 217 -24.15 -4.74 0.63
C MET A 217 -23.04 -5.54 1.35
N PHE A 218 -22.51 -6.58 0.70
CA PHE A 218 -21.40 -7.38 1.22
C PHE A 218 -20.12 -6.55 1.41
N LEU A 219 -19.86 -5.59 0.51
CA LEU A 219 -18.74 -4.67 0.63
C LEU A 219 -19.04 -3.47 1.55
N ALA A 220 -20.26 -2.93 1.53
CA ALA A 220 -20.57 -1.73 2.30
C ALA A 220 -20.71 -2.01 3.80
N ILE A 221 -21.52 -3.00 4.20
CA ILE A 221 -21.89 -3.19 5.61
C ILE A 221 -20.68 -3.51 6.50
N PRO A 222 -19.86 -4.54 6.22
CA PRO A 222 -18.78 -4.91 7.11
C PRO A 222 -17.74 -3.81 7.21
N PHE A 223 -17.39 -3.17 6.09
CA PHE A 223 -16.35 -2.15 6.05
C PHE A 223 -16.81 -0.81 6.64
N TYR A 224 -18.07 -0.40 6.47
CA TYR A 224 -18.60 0.73 7.25
C TYR A 224 -18.68 0.40 8.74
N THR A 225 -19.01 -0.84 9.11
CA THR A 225 -19.00 -1.25 10.52
C THR A 225 -17.60 -1.14 11.09
N LEU A 226 -16.57 -1.65 10.40
CA LEU A 226 -15.16 -1.48 10.81
C LEU A 226 -14.78 -0.01 10.97
N TYR A 227 -15.18 0.84 10.02
CA TYR A 227 -14.92 2.28 10.04
C TYR A 227 -15.60 3.00 11.22
N TYR A 228 -16.92 2.86 11.37
CA TYR A 228 -17.70 3.58 12.39
C TYR A 228 -17.46 3.08 13.81
N THR A 229 -17.19 1.78 13.98
CA THR A 229 -16.82 1.21 15.29
C THR A 229 -15.38 1.55 15.69
N ARG A 230 -14.61 2.17 14.79
CA ARG A 230 -13.17 2.44 14.96
C ARG A 230 -12.40 1.18 15.33
N TYR A 231 -12.76 0.04 14.75
CA TYR A 231 -12.22 -1.27 15.13
C TYR A 231 -10.68 -1.29 15.16
N PHE A 232 -10.04 -0.67 14.16
CA PHE A 232 -8.57 -0.63 14.07
C PHE A 232 -7.89 0.16 15.19
N SER A 233 -8.61 1.03 15.92
CA SER A 233 -8.05 1.74 17.08
C SER A 233 -7.81 0.81 18.28
N LEU A 234 -8.45 -0.36 18.28
CA LEU A 234 -8.33 -1.39 19.31
C LEU A 234 -7.10 -2.29 19.12
N LEU A 235 -6.37 -2.15 18.02
CA LEU A 235 -5.12 -2.88 17.80
C LEU A 235 -4.10 -2.53 18.90
N LYS A 236 -3.55 -3.56 19.53
CA LYS A 236 -2.51 -3.44 20.55
C LYS A 236 -1.16 -3.32 19.86
N ILE A 237 -0.70 -2.08 19.72
CA ILE A 237 0.60 -1.74 19.16
C ILE A 237 1.23 -0.78 20.17
N ASP A 238 2.40 -1.15 20.67
CA ASP A 238 3.07 -0.43 21.76
C ASP A 238 3.59 0.94 21.29
N GLU A 239 4.03 1.03 20.04
CA GLU A 239 4.53 2.27 19.44
C GLU A 239 3.36 3.13 18.94
N ALA A 240 3.14 4.28 19.57
CA ALA A 240 2.00 5.16 19.30
C ALA A 240 1.99 5.67 17.85
N VAL A 241 3.16 6.01 17.32
CA VAL A 241 3.32 6.53 15.96
C VAL A 241 2.93 5.46 14.92
N ILE A 242 3.41 4.22 15.11
CA ILE A 242 3.05 3.09 14.23
C ILE A 242 1.56 2.79 14.33
N LYS A 243 1.00 2.86 15.54
CA LYS A 243 -0.43 2.65 15.77
C LYS A 243 -1.28 3.65 14.99
N ASP A 244 -0.94 4.94 15.05
CA ASP A 244 -1.71 5.99 14.37
C ASP A 244 -1.63 5.87 12.85
N ILE A 245 -0.45 5.58 12.31
CA ILE A 245 -0.25 5.31 10.86
C ILE A 245 -1.11 4.13 10.41
N LEU A 246 -1.04 3.01 11.11
CA LEU A 246 -1.79 1.80 10.75
C LEU A 246 -3.29 2.01 10.87
N TYR A 247 -3.73 2.71 11.92
CA TYR A 247 -5.12 3.08 12.09
C TYR A 247 -5.61 3.92 10.89
N GLU A 248 -4.88 4.98 10.51
CA GLU A 248 -5.29 5.85 9.42
C GLU A 248 -5.34 5.12 8.08
N LEU A 249 -4.33 4.29 7.78
CA LEU A 249 -4.29 3.46 6.56
C LEU A 249 -5.47 2.48 6.50
N LEU A 250 -5.64 1.64 7.53
CA LEU A 250 -6.68 0.60 7.55
C LEU A 250 -8.09 1.20 7.53
N ASN A 251 -8.28 2.34 8.21
CA ASN A 251 -9.56 3.04 8.23
C ASN A 251 -9.87 3.66 6.86
N SER A 252 -8.87 4.27 6.20
CA SER A 252 -8.98 4.79 4.83
C SER A 252 -9.29 3.68 3.81
N PHE A 253 -8.62 2.54 3.94
CA PHE A 253 -8.84 1.37 3.09
C PHE A 253 -10.25 0.82 3.25
N SER A 254 -10.73 0.70 4.48
CA SER A 254 -12.09 0.23 4.76
C SER A 254 -13.13 1.17 4.19
N LEU A 255 -12.95 2.47 4.35
CA LEU A 255 -13.86 3.47 3.80
C LEU A 255 -13.91 3.42 2.26
N TYR A 256 -12.76 3.20 1.60
CA TYR A 256 -12.70 3.06 0.14
C TYR A 256 -13.52 1.87 -0.36
N ILE A 257 -13.33 0.70 0.25
CA ILE A 257 -14.07 -0.52 -0.12
C ILE A 257 -15.58 -0.35 0.16
N ALA A 258 -15.93 0.25 1.30
CA ALA A 258 -17.33 0.51 1.66
C ALA A 258 -18.01 1.43 0.63
N ASN A 259 -17.32 2.51 0.23
CA ASN A 259 -17.83 3.45 -0.78
C ASN A 259 -17.99 2.79 -2.16
N ALA A 260 -17.07 1.90 -2.56
CA ALA A 260 -17.23 1.11 -3.78
C ALA A 260 -18.47 0.21 -3.73
N GLY A 261 -18.71 -0.44 -2.57
CA GLY A 261 -19.93 -1.21 -2.33
C GLY A 261 -21.20 -0.36 -2.43
N LEU A 262 -21.18 0.84 -1.86
CA LEU A 262 -22.30 1.78 -1.93
C LEU A 262 -22.63 2.21 -3.37
N VAL A 263 -21.61 2.41 -4.21
CA VAL A 263 -21.80 2.67 -5.65
C VAL A 263 -22.55 1.52 -6.33
N PHE A 264 -22.23 0.26 -6.02
CA PHE A 264 -22.96 -0.89 -6.58
C PHE A 264 -24.42 -0.91 -6.13
N VAL A 265 -24.70 -0.62 -4.85
CA VAL A 265 -26.08 -0.49 -4.35
C VAL A 265 -26.83 0.60 -5.11
N ILE A 266 -26.23 1.78 -5.30
CA ILE A 266 -26.86 2.89 -6.03
C ILE A 266 -27.16 2.51 -7.48
N ILE A 267 -26.20 1.89 -8.19
CA ILE A 267 -26.36 1.47 -9.59
C ILE A 267 -27.39 0.34 -9.74
N SER A 268 -27.57 -0.50 -8.70
CA SER A 268 -28.54 -1.60 -8.74
C SER A 268 -29.98 -1.12 -8.93
N ILE A 269 -30.34 0.05 -8.40
CA ILE A 269 -31.69 0.62 -8.41
C ILE A 269 -32.17 0.96 -9.83
N PRO A 270 -31.46 1.79 -10.63
CA PRO A 270 -31.88 2.10 -11.99
C PRO A 270 -31.89 0.84 -12.89
N ILE A 271 -30.98 -0.11 -12.69
CA ILE A 271 -30.99 -1.38 -13.46
C ILE A 271 -32.26 -2.20 -13.15
N TYR A 272 -32.70 -2.25 -11.89
CA TYR A 272 -33.98 -2.88 -11.54
C TYR A 272 -35.17 -2.18 -12.19
N TYR A 273 -35.13 -0.85 -12.27
CA TYR A 273 -36.18 -0.07 -12.93
C TYR A 273 -36.26 -0.38 -14.43
N ILE A 274 -35.10 -0.51 -15.11
CA ILE A 274 -35.03 -0.95 -16.51
C ILE A 274 -35.70 -2.33 -16.68
N TYR A 275 -35.40 -3.29 -15.82
CA TYR A 275 -36.08 -4.60 -15.82
C TYR A 275 -37.61 -4.46 -15.74
N ARG A 276 -38.11 -3.61 -14.83
CA ARG A 276 -39.55 -3.38 -14.63
C ARG A 276 -40.20 -2.82 -15.90
N MET A 277 -39.57 -1.84 -16.56
CA MET A 277 -40.07 -1.25 -17.80
C MET A 277 -40.20 -2.29 -18.94
N TYR A 278 -39.20 -3.15 -19.12
CA TYR A 278 -39.24 -4.21 -20.14
C TYR A 278 -40.23 -5.33 -19.81
N LYS A 279 -40.57 -5.55 -18.53
CA LYS A 279 -41.58 -6.54 -18.13
C LYS A 279 -43.00 -6.06 -18.43
N THR A 280 -43.23 -4.75 -18.40
CA THR A 280 -44.55 -4.12 -18.59
C THR A 280 -44.91 -3.83 -20.05
N ARG A 281 -43.97 -4.04 -20.98
CA ARG A 281 -44.19 -3.99 -22.43
C ARG A 281 -44.33 -5.40 -22.98
#